data_AF-A0A1V9ZNU1-F1
#
_entry.id   AF-A0A1V9ZNU1-F1
#
_cell.length_a   1.000
_cell.length_b   1.000
_cell.length_c   1.000
_cell.angle_alpha   90.00
_cell.angle_beta   90.00
_cell.angle_gamma   90.00
#
_symmetry.space_group_name_H-M   'P 1'
#
loop_
_entity.id
_entity.type
_entity.pdbx_description
1 polymer ?
#
loop_
_entity_poly.entity_id
_entity_poly.type
_entity_poly.pdbx_seq_one_letter_code
_entity_poly.pdbx_strand_id
1 'polypeptide(L)'
;MPPRTRSKRSSDAITTPTKRLCSDVPSNTFNFGPDVFAKLVHFLQPSDALSLSSVSKGLYAAMDNRIWRSLLVTQCHVKPEKLKPKTNARGMLATLLIKNRCEHCRNVYMTGCKTLRVHTEHYGKKLCKACTSLPLYREISQRDAIAQYGIEGWQLAPLPSRLISSGFNFEYEIAYQKKMYNLQAVLDLVQKVQSSAPEPKDQEIAHTAARQKFKLQHYQLHTLPHRLVAAGNGYNRKLYNLQEVMDLAAAVGSVQN
;
A
#
# COMPACT_ATOMS: atom_id res chain seq x y z
N MET A 1 32.10 55.62 -2.64
CA MET A 1 31.98 55.91 -4.10
C MET A 1 32.55 54.73 -4.88
N PRO A 2 32.02 54.33 -6.06
CA PRO A 2 30.81 54.78 -6.74
C PRO A 2 29.79 53.63 -7.01
N PRO A 3 28.56 53.98 -7.42
CA PRO A 3 27.59 53.03 -7.98
C PRO A 3 28.02 52.62 -9.38
N ARG A 4 27.83 51.36 -9.77
CA ARG A 4 27.99 50.96 -11.18
C ARG A 4 26.70 51.25 -11.94
N THR A 5 26.77 52.31 -12.71
CA THR A 5 25.85 52.72 -13.76
C THR A 5 25.85 51.73 -14.93
N ARG A 6 24.63 51.47 -15.42
CA ARG A 6 24.21 51.36 -16.83
C ARG A 6 25.34 51.26 -17.88
N SER A 7 25.35 50.19 -18.65
CA SER A 7 25.80 50.24 -20.05
C SER A 7 24.80 49.54 -20.97
N LYS A 8 24.48 50.26 -22.04
CA LYS A 8 23.49 49.99 -23.08
C LYS A 8 24.30 49.89 -24.38
N ARG A 9 24.26 48.72 -25.02
CA ARG A 9 24.58 48.46 -26.44
C ARG A 9 23.73 47.24 -26.82
N SER A 10 22.73 47.25 -27.70
CA SER A 10 22.60 47.83 -29.06
C SER A 10 23.82 47.47 -29.89
N SER A 11 23.76 46.76 -30.99
CA SER A 11 22.76 45.97 -31.72
C SER A 11 23.63 45.06 -32.59
N ASP A 12 23.15 43.91 -33.04
CA ASP A 12 23.40 43.53 -34.43
C ASP A 12 22.37 42.50 -34.88
N ALA A 13 21.88 42.76 -36.09
CA ALA A 13 20.76 42.16 -36.76
C ALA A 13 21.15 40.84 -37.45
N ILE A 14 20.19 40.32 -38.22
CA ILE A 14 20.26 39.16 -39.13
C ILE A 14 19.84 37.88 -38.36
N THR A 15 18.68 37.26 -38.58
CA THR A 15 17.93 37.04 -39.82
C THR A 15 16.44 36.86 -39.51
N THR A 16 15.59 37.53 -40.28
CA THR A 16 14.15 37.27 -40.37
C THR A 16 13.90 35.84 -40.87
N PRO A 17 13.17 34.98 -40.15
CA PRO A 17 12.62 33.78 -40.75
C PRO A 17 11.39 34.18 -41.56
N THR A 18 11.55 34.08 -42.86
CA THR A 18 10.55 34.09 -43.92
C THR A 18 9.19 33.61 -43.43
N LYS A 19 8.19 34.49 -43.53
CA LYS A 19 6.77 34.15 -43.42
C LYS A 19 6.48 33.02 -44.40
N ARG A 20 6.46 31.78 -43.92
CA ARG A 20 5.73 30.73 -44.61
C ARG A 20 4.27 31.12 -44.49
N LEU A 21 3.68 31.56 -45.61
CA LEU A 21 2.25 31.46 -45.83
C LEU A 21 1.90 29.99 -45.59
N CYS A 22 1.43 29.70 -44.39
CA CYS A 22 0.72 28.46 -44.11
C CYS A 22 -0.64 28.69 -44.74
N SER A 23 -0.86 28.04 -45.87
CA SER A 23 -2.13 27.98 -46.58
C SER A 23 -3.27 27.83 -45.57
N ASP A 24 -4.29 28.67 -45.72
CA ASP A 24 -5.54 28.63 -44.97
C ASP A 24 -6.20 27.25 -45.12
N VAL A 25 -5.78 26.30 -44.28
CA VAL A 25 -6.65 25.20 -43.89
C VAL A 25 -7.74 25.86 -43.07
N PRO A 26 -9.02 25.71 -43.41
CA PRO A 26 -10.07 26.16 -42.52
C PRO A 26 -9.81 25.46 -41.19
N SER A 27 -9.38 26.21 -40.18
CA SER A 27 -9.56 25.77 -38.82
C SER A 27 -11.06 25.57 -38.73
N ASN A 28 -11.51 24.31 -38.84
CA ASN A 28 -12.81 23.89 -38.35
C ASN A 28 -12.76 24.21 -36.86
N THR A 29 -13.01 25.47 -36.53
CA THR A 29 -13.42 25.93 -35.22
C THR A 29 -14.68 25.15 -34.98
N PHE A 30 -14.53 24.04 -34.26
CA PHE A 30 -15.64 23.29 -33.72
C PHE A 30 -16.45 24.26 -32.87
N ASN A 31 -17.44 24.88 -33.50
CA ASN A 31 -18.26 25.93 -32.91
C ASN A 31 -19.37 25.24 -32.14
N PHE A 32 -18.98 24.55 -31.08
CA PHE A 32 -19.92 24.09 -30.08
C PHE A 32 -20.56 25.32 -29.46
N GLY A 33 -21.90 25.42 -29.50
CA GLY A 33 -22.61 26.52 -28.87
C GLY A 33 -22.16 26.71 -27.41
N PRO A 34 -22.27 27.93 -26.85
CA PRO A 34 -21.68 28.29 -25.56
C PRO A 34 -22.07 27.36 -24.40
N ASP A 35 -23.21 26.66 -24.51
CA ASP A 35 -23.72 25.75 -23.48
C ASP A 35 -23.35 24.27 -23.65
N VAL A 36 -22.85 23.86 -24.82
CA VAL A 36 -22.58 22.43 -25.09
C VAL A 36 -21.46 21.92 -24.21
N PHE A 37 -20.36 22.68 -24.07
CA PHE A 37 -19.27 22.29 -23.18
C PHE A 37 -19.66 22.36 -21.71
N ALA A 38 -20.46 23.35 -21.30
CA ALA A 38 -20.97 23.41 -19.93
C ALA A 38 -21.75 22.13 -19.58
N LYS A 39 -22.63 21.67 -20.48
CA LYS A 39 -23.38 20.41 -20.32
C LYS A 39 -22.47 19.18 -20.36
N LEU A 40 -21.55 19.11 -21.31
CA LEU A 40 -20.66 17.95 -21.48
C LEU A 40 -19.72 17.77 -20.29
N VAL A 41 -19.22 18.88 -19.73
CA VAL A 41 -18.32 18.88 -18.57
C VAL A 41 -19.01 18.37 -17.31
N HIS A 42 -20.34 18.48 -17.19
CA HIS A 42 -21.08 17.86 -16.08
C HIS A 42 -21.03 16.33 -16.09
N PHE A 43 -20.83 15.69 -17.25
CA PHE A 43 -20.71 14.25 -17.39
C PHE A 43 -19.27 13.74 -17.27
N LEU A 44 -18.29 14.62 -17.46
CA LEU A 44 -16.87 14.27 -17.35
C LEU A 44 -16.41 14.31 -15.90
N GLN A 45 -15.52 13.38 -15.54
CA GLN A 45 -14.74 13.55 -14.32
C GLN A 45 -13.79 14.75 -14.48
N PRO A 46 -13.42 15.42 -13.38
CA PRO A 46 -12.48 16.54 -13.41
C PRO A 46 -11.15 16.27 -14.12
N SER A 47 -10.62 15.04 -14.00
CA SER A 47 -9.41 14.60 -14.70
C SER A 47 -9.58 14.54 -16.21
N ASP A 48 -10.77 14.14 -16.65
CA ASP A 48 -11.07 13.88 -18.05
C ASP A 48 -11.35 15.20 -18.74
N ALA A 49 -12.06 16.11 -18.08
CA ALA A 49 -12.22 17.50 -18.51
C ALA A 49 -10.86 18.19 -18.71
N LEU A 50 -9.93 18.03 -17.75
CA LEU A 50 -8.58 18.59 -17.86
C LEU A 50 -7.79 17.97 -19.02
N SER A 51 -7.89 16.65 -19.18
CA SER A 51 -7.25 15.91 -20.27
C SER A 51 -7.78 16.36 -21.63
N LEU A 52 -9.12 16.44 -21.79
CA LEU A 52 -9.81 16.90 -22.99
C LEU A 52 -9.38 18.31 -23.39
N SER A 53 -9.29 19.23 -22.43
CA SER A 53 -8.79 20.60 -22.69
C SER A 53 -7.35 20.64 -23.20
N SER A 54 -6.58 19.59 -22.97
CA SER A 54 -5.17 19.51 -23.35
C SER A 54 -4.97 18.85 -24.72
N VAL A 55 -6.02 18.26 -25.31
CA VAL A 55 -5.97 17.59 -26.62
C VAL A 55 -5.86 18.58 -27.78
N SER A 56 -6.50 19.76 -27.68
CA SER A 56 -6.43 20.76 -28.73
C SER A 56 -6.54 22.19 -28.21
N LYS A 57 -5.96 23.14 -28.97
CA LYS A 57 -6.05 24.57 -28.66
C LYS A 57 -7.50 25.09 -28.72
N GLY A 58 -8.32 24.54 -29.62
CA GLY A 58 -9.74 24.89 -29.73
C GLY A 58 -10.53 24.49 -28.48
N LEU A 59 -10.33 23.26 -27.99
CA LEU A 59 -10.96 22.79 -26.74
C LEU A 59 -10.46 23.57 -25.53
N TYR A 60 -9.16 23.86 -25.49
CA TYR A 60 -8.58 24.72 -24.46
C TYR A 60 -9.26 26.10 -24.39
N ALA A 61 -9.47 26.74 -25.55
CA ALA A 61 -10.09 28.06 -25.64
C ALA A 61 -11.61 28.02 -25.36
N ALA A 62 -12.30 26.97 -25.81
CA ALA A 62 -13.73 26.80 -25.61
C ALA A 62 -14.09 26.51 -24.14
N MET A 63 -13.21 25.80 -23.41
CA MET A 63 -13.33 25.60 -21.96
C MET A 63 -12.80 26.84 -21.22
N ASP A 64 -13.61 27.89 -21.18
CA ASP A 64 -13.25 29.16 -20.56
C ASP A 64 -13.17 29.10 -19.02
N ASN A 65 -12.76 30.21 -18.38
CA ASN A 65 -12.65 30.26 -16.93
C ASN A 65 -13.99 30.05 -16.20
N ARG A 66 -15.14 30.33 -16.84
CA ARG A 66 -16.46 30.13 -16.22
C ARG A 66 -16.76 28.64 -16.09
N ILE A 67 -16.48 27.85 -17.13
CA ILE A 67 -16.64 26.39 -17.12
C ILE A 67 -15.77 25.76 -16.03
N TRP A 68 -14.49 26.15 -15.95
CA TRP A 68 -13.59 25.61 -14.91
C TRP A 68 -14.03 25.96 -13.49
N ARG A 69 -14.56 27.17 -13.27
CA ARG A 69 -15.09 27.58 -11.97
C ARG A 69 -16.34 26.79 -11.60
N SER A 70 -17.24 26.57 -12.56
CA SER A 70 -18.42 25.72 -12.36
C SER A 70 -18.00 24.32 -11.93
N LEU A 71 -17.03 23.70 -12.61
CA LEU A 71 -16.53 22.37 -12.26
C LEU A 71 -15.86 22.34 -10.88
N LEU A 72 -15.07 23.36 -10.53
CA LEU A 72 -14.45 23.47 -9.19
C LEU A 72 -15.50 23.51 -8.07
N VAL A 73 -16.60 24.23 -8.28
CA VAL A 73 -17.67 24.36 -7.28
C VAL A 73 -18.53 23.10 -7.22
N THR A 74 -18.97 22.61 -8.38
CA THR A 74 -19.98 21.54 -8.48
C THR A 74 -19.40 20.16 -8.21
N GLN A 75 -18.24 19.82 -8.79
CA GLN A 75 -17.65 18.48 -8.71
C GLN A 75 -16.49 18.38 -7.71
N CYS A 76 -15.70 19.45 -7.56
CA CYS A 76 -14.56 19.47 -6.62
C CYS A 76 -14.91 20.08 -5.25
N HIS A 77 -16.16 20.54 -5.06
CA HIS A 77 -16.67 21.14 -3.82
C HIS A 77 -15.80 22.29 -3.27
N VAL A 78 -15.18 23.07 -4.16
CA VAL A 78 -14.44 24.27 -3.78
C VAL A 78 -15.43 25.37 -3.44
N LYS A 79 -15.32 25.88 -2.21
CA LYS A 79 -16.07 27.04 -1.73
C LYS A 79 -15.98 28.24 -2.71
N PRO A 80 -17.09 28.79 -3.20
CA PRO A 80 -17.08 29.90 -4.17
C PRO A 80 -16.28 31.11 -3.70
N GLU A 81 -16.26 31.39 -2.39
CA GLU A 81 -15.55 32.53 -1.79
C GLU A 81 -14.03 32.42 -1.96
N LYS A 82 -13.49 31.21 -2.16
CA LYS A 82 -12.06 30.98 -2.41
C LYS A 82 -11.67 31.27 -3.86
N LEU A 83 -12.63 31.42 -4.76
CA LEU A 83 -12.39 31.70 -6.16
C LEU A 83 -12.45 33.21 -6.38
N LYS A 84 -11.30 33.89 -6.41
CA LYS A 84 -11.21 35.31 -6.80
C LYS A 84 -11.41 35.47 -8.31
N PRO A 85 -11.90 36.62 -8.81
CA PRO A 85 -12.17 36.81 -10.25
C PRO A 85 -10.95 36.53 -11.14
N LYS A 86 -9.74 36.90 -10.69
CA LYS A 86 -8.47 36.69 -11.40
C LYS A 86 -7.83 35.31 -11.18
N THR A 87 -8.49 34.40 -10.45
CA THR A 87 -7.96 33.04 -10.22
C THR A 87 -7.93 32.26 -11.54
N ASN A 88 -6.77 31.68 -11.86
CA ASN A 88 -6.62 30.68 -12.91
C ASN A 88 -7.29 29.37 -12.47
N ALA A 89 -8.57 29.20 -12.80
CA ALA A 89 -9.37 28.06 -12.33
C ALA A 89 -8.86 26.73 -12.89
N ARG A 90 -8.42 26.69 -14.15
CA ARG A 90 -7.83 25.48 -14.75
C ARG A 90 -6.55 25.06 -14.00
N GLY A 91 -5.66 26.02 -13.72
CA GLY A 91 -4.44 25.74 -12.96
C GLY A 91 -4.71 25.28 -11.53
N MET A 92 -5.72 25.88 -10.88
CA MET A 92 -6.17 25.46 -9.56
C MET A 92 -6.74 24.04 -9.58
N LEU A 93 -7.54 23.69 -10.59
CA LEU A 93 -8.07 22.34 -10.78
C LEU A 93 -6.93 21.34 -10.94
N ALA A 94 -5.99 21.59 -11.85
CA ALA A 94 -4.83 20.73 -12.06
C ALA A 94 -4.03 20.49 -10.76
N THR A 95 -3.80 21.56 -9.99
CA THR A 95 -3.13 21.48 -8.69
C THR A 95 -3.92 20.63 -7.70
N LEU A 96 -5.24 20.78 -7.65
CA LEU A 96 -6.14 20.01 -6.79
C LEU A 96 -6.10 18.52 -7.15
N LEU A 97 -6.18 18.20 -8.45
CA LEU A 97 -6.09 16.81 -8.92
C LEU A 97 -4.76 16.17 -8.54
N ILE A 98 -3.63 16.85 -8.76
CA ILE A 98 -2.30 16.35 -8.38
C ILE A 98 -2.21 16.13 -6.87
N LYS A 99 -2.71 17.08 -6.07
CA LYS A 99 -2.68 16.98 -4.60
C LYS A 99 -3.50 15.80 -4.08
N ASN A 100 -4.62 15.50 -4.76
CA ASN A 100 -5.60 14.50 -4.35
C ASN A 100 -5.46 13.14 -5.05
N ARG A 101 -4.43 12.98 -5.89
CA ARG A 101 -4.15 11.73 -6.59
C ARG A 101 -3.50 10.73 -5.66
N CYS A 102 -4.04 9.52 -5.63
CA CYS A 102 -3.40 8.41 -4.94
C CYS A 102 -2.18 7.92 -5.72
N GLU A 103 -1.06 7.72 -5.05
CA GLU A 103 0.18 7.25 -5.68
C GLU A 103 0.12 5.77 -6.09
N HIS A 104 -0.68 4.97 -5.39
CA HIS A 104 -0.86 3.54 -5.69
C HIS A 104 -1.85 3.32 -6.85
N CYS A 105 -3.13 3.62 -6.65
CA CYS A 105 -4.16 3.36 -7.66
C CYS A 105 -4.29 4.45 -8.73
N ARG A 106 -3.55 5.57 -8.62
CA ARG A 106 -3.57 6.70 -9.55
C ARG A 106 -4.91 7.44 -9.70
N ASN A 107 -5.97 6.99 -9.04
CA ASN A 107 -7.27 7.66 -8.97
C ASN A 107 -7.21 8.93 -8.12
N VAL A 108 -8.08 9.90 -8.44
CA VAL A 108 -8.22 11.16 -7.70
C VAL A 108 -9.39 11.06 -6.73
N TYR A 109 -9.16 11.46 -5.48
CA TYR A 109 -10.19 11.44 -4.44
C TYR A 109 -10.41 12.85 -3.89
N MET A 110 -11.57 13.46 -4.14
CA MET A 110 -11.83 14.85 -3.73
C MET A 110 -11.84 15.06 -2.21
N THR A 111 -12.16 14.01 -1.44
CA THR A 111 -12.00 13.98 0.03
C THR A 111 -10.54 14.04 0.48
N GLY A 112 -9.59 13.90 -0.45
CA GLY A 112 -8.16 13.89 -0.22
C GLY A 112 -7.56 12.50 -0.06
N CYS A 113 -6.24 12.45 -0.20
CA CYS A 113 -5.40 11.30 0.13
C CYS A 113 -4.67 11.55 1.45
N LYS A 114 -4.38 10.48 2.20
CA LYS A 114 -3.57 10.52 3.43
C LYS A 114 -2.10 10.28 3.08
N THR A 115 -1.22 11.10 3.64
CA THR A 115 0.23 10.85 3.58
C THR A 115 0.59 9.81 4.63
N LEU A 116 1.28 8.74 4.21
CA LEU A 116 1.89 7.79 5.14
C LEU A 116 3.00 8.48 5.93
N ARG A 117 2.75 8.66 7.23
CA ARG A 117 3.72 9.25 8.18
C ARG A 117 4.58 8.21 8.88
N VAL A 118 4.31 6.93 8.64
CA VAL A 118 5.07 5.84 9.22
C VAL A 118 6.42 5.75 8.52
N HIS A 119 7.51 5.80 9.28
CA HIS A 119 8.89 5.70 8.78
C HIS A 119 9.20 4.29 8.25
N THR A 120 8.69 4.01 7.06
CA THR A 120 8.89 2.79 6.26
C THR A 120 9.43 3.20 4.90
N GLU A 121 9.72 2.22 4.02
CA GLU A 121 10.01 2.48 2.61
C GLU A 121 8.87 3.20 1.85
N HIS A 122 7.69 3.30 2.44
CA HIS A 122 6.53 3.99 1.88
C HIS A 122 6.25 5.35 2.55
N TYR A 123 7.17 5.83 3.39
CA TYR A 123 7.07 7.15 4.01
C TYR A 123 6.86 8.25 2.97
N GLY A 124 5.94 9.17 3.25
CA GLY A 124 5.64 10.30 2.37
C GLY A 124 4.65 9.99 1.23
N LYS A 125 4.38 8.71 0.93
CA LYS A 125 3.42 8.35 -0.12
C LYS A 125 2.00 8.81 0.23
N LYS A 126 1.30 9.39 -0.75
CA LYS A 126 -0.11 9.79 -0.63
C LYS A 126 -1.04 8.69 -1.12
N LEU A 127 -1.87 8.16 -0.22
CA LEU A 127 -2.76 7.04 -0.52
C LEU A 127 -4.21 7.38 -0.23
N CYS A 128 -5.14 6.83 -1.03
CA CYS A 128 -6.55 6.88 -0.71
C CYS A 128 -6.88 5.95 0.46
N LYS A 129 -8.06 6.12 1.07
CA LYS A 129 -8.50 5.32 2.23
C LYS A 129 -8.45 3.81 1.96
N ALA A 130 -8.86 3.37 0.77
CA ALA A 130 -8.82 1.96 0.38
C ALA A 130 -7.38 1.45 0.20
N CYS A 131 -6.49 2.25 -0.38
CA CYS A 131 -5.09 1.85 -0.55
C CYS A 131 -4.36 1.80 0.81
N THR A 132 -4.68 2.69 1.76
CA THR A 132 -4.05 2.64 3.10
C THR A 132 -4.37 1.36 3.89
N SER A 133 -5.44 0.65 3.54
CA SER A 133 -5.79 -0.63 4.19
C SER A 133 -5.16 -1.86 3.54
N LEU A 134 -4.47 -1.71 2.41
CA LEU A 134 -3.79 -2.83 1.77
C LEU A 134 -2.65 -3.34 2.65
N PRO A 135 -2.38 -4.66 2.66
CA PRO A 135 -1.32 -5.26 3.47
C PRO A 135 0.05 -4.61 3.25
N LEU A 136 0.36 -4.23 2.01
CA LEU A 136 1.58 -3.54 1.63
C LEU A 136 1.85 -2.26 2.44
N TYR A 137 0.80 -1.53 2.83
CA TYR A 137 0.92 -0.23 3.52
C TYR A 137 0.54 -0.28 5.00
N ARG A 138 0.17 -1.46 5.50
CA ARG A 138 -0.34 -1.64 6.86
C ARG A 138 0.73 -2.30 7.73
N GLU A 139 0.83 -1.83 8.96
CA GLU A 139 1.64 -2.50 9.98
C GLU A 139 0.76 -3.36 10.90
N ILE A 140 1.35 -4.43 11.42
CA ILE A 140 0.80 -5.31 12.43
C ILE A 140 1.82 -5.48 13.56
N SER A 141 1.36 -5.64 14.79
CA SER A 141 2.26 -5.86 15.90
C SER A 141 2.71 -7.30 16.03
N GLN A 142 3.84 -7.54 16.69
CA GLN A 142 4.32 -8.91 16.96
C GLN A 142 3.23 -9.77 17.61
N ARG A 143 2.57 -9.23 18.65
CA ARG A 143 1.53 -9.95 19.40
C ARG A 143 0.32 -10.27 18.52
N ASP A 144 -0.12 -9.30 17.73
CA ASP A 144 -1.28 -9.47 16.86
C ASP A 144 -0.96 -10.45 15.72
N ALA A 145 0.26 -10.42 15.17
CA ALA A 145 0.71 -11.34 14.13
C ALA A 145 0.75 -12.79 14.62
N ILE A 146 1.32 -13.02 15.82
CA ILE A 146 1.34 -14.34 16.46
C ILE A 146 -0.09 -14.84 16.71
N ALA A 147 -0.94 -13.99 17.29
CA ALA A 147 -2.31 -14.36 17.62
C ALA A 147 -3.19 -14.62 16.37
N GLN A 148 -3.02 -13.82 15.32
CA GLN A 148 -3.86 -13.89 14.12
C GLN A 148 -3.42 -14.97 13.14
N TYR A 149 -2.11 -15.23 13.02
CA TYR A 149 -1.57 -16.12 11.99
C TYR A 149 -0.94 -17.41 12.54
N GLY A 150 -0.92 -17.60 13.86
CA GLY A 150 -0.40 -18.82 14.49
C GLY A 150 1.09 -19.06 14.26
N ILE A 151 1.84 -18.01 13.93
CA ILE A 151 3.30 -18.04 13.76
C ILE A 151 4.02 -17.79 15.08
N GLU A 152 5.22 -18.32 15.21
CA GLU A 152 6.04 -18.15 16.41
C GLU A 152 6.90 -16.89 16.36
N GLY A 153 7.21 -16.33 17.54
CA GLY A 153 7.97 -15.07 17.64
C GLY A 153 9.36 -15.13 17.00
N TRP A 154 10.03 -16.29 17.00
CA TRP A 154 11.33 -16.45 16.35
C TRP A 154 11.23 -16.46 14.83
N GLN A 155 10.09 -16.86 14.25
CA GLN A 155 9.87 -16.82 12.80
C GLN A 155 9.76 -15.39 12.29
N LEU A 156 9.34 -14.44 13.14
CA LEU A 156 9.27 -13.01 12.85
C LEU A 156 10.62 -12.29 13.00
N ALA A 157 11.60 -12.87 13.71
CA ALA A 157 12.91 -12.26 13.92
C ALA A 157 13.66 -11.83 12.63
N PRO A 158 13.63 -12.59 11.51
CA PRO A 158 14.29 -12.17 10.27
C PRO A 158 13.59 -11.04 9.53
N LEU A 159 12.33 -10.71 9.86
CA LEU A 159 11.60 -9.65 9.16
C LEU A 159 12.03 -8.26 9.66
N PRO A 160 12.16 -7.26 8.77
CA PRO A 160 12.34 -5.87 9.17
C PRO A 160 11.21 -5.44 10.10
N SER A 161 11.57 -4.83 11.22
CA SER A 161 10.61 -4.35 12.21
C SER A 161 10.94 -2.95 12.68
N ARG A 162 9.90 -2.20 13.03
CA ARG A 162 9.99 -0.88 13.64
C ARG A 162 9.59 -0.95 15.09
N LEU A 163 10.36 -0.29 15.95
CA LEU A 163 10.08 -0.21 17.37
C LEU A 163 9.22 1.04 17.66
N ILE A 164 8.12 0.85 18.38
CA ILE A 164 7.28 1.94 18.89
C ILE A 164 7.29 1.90 20.41
N SER A 165 7.55 3.04 21.05
CA SER A 165 7.32 3.20 22.48
C SER A 165 5.82 3.14 22.79
N SER A 166 5.40 2.10 23.51
CA SER A 166 3.99 1.81 23.87
C SER A 166 3.64 2.21 25.30
N GLY A 167 4.55 2.85 26.03
CA GLY A 167 4.37 3.28 27.41
C GLY A 167 5.68 3.26 28.20
N PHE A 168 5.67 3.84 29.39
CA PHE A 168 6.80 3.78 30.32
C PHE A 168 6.45 2.83 31.45
N ASN A 169 7.31 1.85 31.72
CA ASN A 169 7.14 1.01 32.90
C ASN A 169 7.82 1.71 34.08
N PHE A 170 7.03 2.28 35.00
CA PHE A 170 7.55 2.96 36.19
C PHE A 170 8.28 2.04 37.16
N GLU A 171 8.01 0.73 37.12
CA GLU A 171 8.59 -0.25 38.05
C GLU A 171 10.00 -0.70 37.62
N TYR A 172 10.30 -0.65 36.32
CA TYR A 172 11.57 -1.10 35.76
C TYR A 172 12.34 0.01 35.03
N GLU A 173 11.82 1.25 35.02
CA GLU A 173 12.35 2.42 34.31
C GLU A 173 12.66 2.18 32.81
N ILE A 174 12.04 1.16 32.20
CA ILE A 174 12.25 0.80 30.80
C ILE A 174 11.01 1.17 29.98
N ALA A 175 11.25 1.83 28.84
CA ALA A 175 10.21 2.08 27.86
C ALA A 175 9.72 0.76 27.25
N TYR A 176 8.42 0.48 27.36
CA TYR A 176 7.83 -0.67 26.67
C TYR A 176 7.92 -0.45 25.18
N GLN A 177 8.70 -1.26 24.48
CA GLN A 177 8.81 -1.19 23.03
C GLN A 177 7.97 -2.28 22.37
N LYS A 178 7.12 -1.86 21.44
CA LYS A 178 6.29 -2.73 20.61
C LYS A 178 6.92 -2.85 19.23
N LYS A 179 7.21 -4.08 18.81
CA LYS A 179 7.65 -4.37 17.45
C LYS A 179 6.46 -4.36 16.50
N MET A 180 6.60 -3.58 15.44
CA MET A 180 5.65 -3.49 14.34
C MET A 180 6.31 -4.01 13.07
N TYR A 181 5.57 -4.80 12.32
CA TYR A 181 6.01 -5.44 11.08
C TYR A 181 5.10 -4.98 9.95
N ASN A 182 5.63 -4.92 8.73
CA ASN A 182 4.80 -4.77 7.54
C ASN A 182 3.89 -6.01 7.38
N LEU A 183 2.60 -5.80 7.16
CA LEU A 183 1.63 -6.90 7.09
C LEU A 183 1.86 -7.80 5.87
N GLN A 184 2.24 -7.24 4.71
CA GLN A 184 2.58 -8.05 3.53
C GLN A 184 3.74 -9.01 3.83
N ALA A 185 4.81 -8.52 4.46
CA ALA A 185 5.96 -9.36 4.81
C ALA A 185 5.59 -10.51 5.78
N VAL A 186 4.65 -10.26 6.70
CA VAL A 186 4.12 -11.30 7.58
C VAL A 186 3.30 -12.32 6.80
N LEU A 187 2.45 -11.87 5.87
CA LEU A 187 1.67 -12.78 5.02
C LEU A 187 2.57 -13.66 4.13
N ASP A 188 3.62 -13.08 3.55
CA ASP A 188 4.59 -13.80 2.73
C ASP A 188 5.34 -14.85 3.57
N LEU A 189 5.71 -14.51 4.82
CA LEU A 189 6.29 -15.45 5.76
C LEU A 189 5.34 -16.60 6.11
N VAL A 190 4.06 -16.29 6.40
CA VAL A 190 3.04 -17.30 6.71
C VAL A 190 2.88 -18.26 5.56
N GLN A 191 2.78 -17.75 4.33
CA GLN A 191 2.71 -18.57 3.13
C GLN A 191 3.95 -19.45 2.97
N LYS A 192 5.14 -18.92 3.25
CA LYS A 192 6.39 -19.69 3.22
C LYS A 192 6.38 -20.82 4.26
N VAL A 193 5.99 -20.53 5.50
CA VAL A 193 5.94 -21.54 6.58
C VAL A 193 4.90 -22.62 6.28
N GLN A 194 3.76 -22.26 5.71
CA GLN A 194 2.72 -23.23 5.31
C GLN A 194 3.15 -24.09 4.12
N SER A 195 3.85 -23.50 3.14
CA SER A 195 4.37 -24.24 1.99
C SER A 195 5.63 -25.06 2.31
N SER A 196 6.37 -24.70 3.36
CA SER A 196 7.53 -25.43 3.87
C SER A 196 7.20 -26.32 5.06
N ALA A 197 5.92 -26.55 5.37
CA ALA A 197 5.55 -27.49 6.41
C ALA A 197 6.16 -28.85 6.04
N PRO A 198 7.09 -29.40 6.84
CA PRO A 198 7.68 -30.69 6.53
C PRO A 198 6.54 -31.70 6.44
N GLU A 199 6.55 -32.55 5.41
CA GLU A 199 5.63 -33.67 5.35
C GLU A 199 5.66 -34.37 6.72
N PRO A 200 4.52 -34.81 7.24
CA PRO A 200 4.46 -35.48 8.55
C PRO A 200 5.43 -36.69 8.67
N LYS A 201 5.94 -37.19 7.54
CA LYS A 201 7.01 -38.19 7.45
C LYS A 201 8.37 -37.74 8.00
N ASP A 202 8.65 -36.45 8.09
CA ASP A 202 9.94 -35.93 8.58
C ASP A 202 9.86 -35.34 9.99
N GLN A 203 8.67 -35.34 10.59
CA GLN A 203 8.45 -34.79 11.93
C GLN A 203 8.58 -35.89 12.98
N GLU A 204 9.36 -35.63 14.02
CA GLU A 204 9.48 -36.51 15.18
C GLU A 204 8.65 -35.97 16.35
N ILE A 205 7.94 -36.85 17.05
CA ILE A 205 7.18 -36.52 18.26
C ILE A 205 7.69 -37.34 19.45
N ALA A 206 7.88 -36.68 20.59
CA ALA A 206 8.28 -37.35 21.82
C ALA A 206 7.18 -38.27 22.33
N HIS A 207 7.57 -39.41 22.92
CA HIS A 207 6.66 -40.42 23.48
C HIS A 207 5.55 -39.82 24.37
N THR A 208 5.92 -38.92 25.27
CA THR A 208 4.97 -38.27 26.19
C THR A 208 4.00 -37.34 25.46
N ALA A 209 4.49 -36.58 24.48
CA ALA A 209 3.66 -35.70 23.65
C ALA A 209 2.70 -36.49 22.76
N ALA A 210 3.15 -37.61 22.19
CA ALA A 210 2.31 -38.50 21.39
C ALA A 210 1.13 -39.06 22.20
N ARG A 211 1.38 -39.53 23.44
CA ARG A 211 0.32 -40.02 24.34
C ARG A 211 -0.69 -38.94 24.70
N GLN A 212 -0.22 -37.74 25.02
CA GLN A 212 -1.10 -36.62 25.37
C GLN A 212 -1.93 -36.14 24.19
N LYS A 213 -1.30 -35.99 23.02
CA LYS A 213 -1.93 -35.41 21.83
C LYS A 213 -2.91 -36.38 21.16
N PHE A 214 -2.55 -37.66 21.07
CA PHE A 214 -3.33 -38.67 20.35
C PHE A 214 -4.07 -39.66 21.27
N LYS A 215 -4.03 -39.45 22.59
CA LYS A 215 -4.65 -40.31 23.61
C LYS A 215 -4.24 -41.80 23.51
N LEU A 216 -3.06 -42.06 22.97
CA LEU A 216 -2.52 -43.41 22.81
C LEU A 216 -2.02 -43.99 24.14
N GLN A 217 -2.23 -45.29 24.32
CA GLN A 217 -1.71 -46.05 25.45
C GLN A 217 -0.21 -46.32 25.27
N HIS A 218 0.49 -46.50 26.39
CA HIS A 218 1.95 -46.71 26.39
C HIS A 218 2.37 -47.90 25.50
N TYR A 219 1.66 -49.03 25.59
CA TYR A 219 1.96 -50.25 24.82
C TYR A 219 1.75 -50.07 23.31
N GLN A 220 0.81 -49.22 22.89
CA GLN A 220 0.51 -48.97 21.48
C GLN A 220 1.69 -48.26 20.80
N LEU A 221 2.38 -47.36 21.49
CA LEU A 221 3.54 -46.67 20.92
C LEU A 221 4.80 -47.56 20.85
N HIS A 222 4.90 -48.66 21.60
CA HIS A 222 6.09 -49.54 21.49
C HIS A 222 6.09 -50.39 20.21
N THR A 223 4.98 -50.47 19.49
CA THR A 223 4.93 -51.16 18.20
C THR A 223 5.52 -50.34 17.06
N LEU A 224 5.73 -49.03 17.28
CA LEU A 224 6.31 -48.14 16.28
C LEU A 224 7.85 -48.10 16.37
N PRO A 225 8.55 -47.99 15.23
CA PRO A 225 9.97 -47.73 15.24
C PRO A 225 10.23 -46.38 15.92
N HIS A 226 11.29 -46.32 16.71
CA HIS A 226 11.61 -45.14 17.49
C HIS A 226 13.10 -44.91 17.60
N ARG A 227 13.45 -43.64 17.68
CA ARG A 227 14.81 -43.18 17.92
C ARG A 227 14.98 -42.80 19.38
N LEU A 228 16.11 -43.19 19.97
CA LEU A 228 16.51 -42.76 21.30
C LEU A 228 17.38 -41.52 21.21
N VAL A 229 17.03 -40.49 21.99
CA VAL A 229 17.80 -39.24 22.10
C VAL A 229 18.12 -38.98 23.57
N ALA A 230 19.39 -38.69 23.86
CA ALA A 230 19.83 -38.36 25.21
C ALA A 230 19.16 -37.07 25.70
N ALA A 231 18.50 -37.11 26.85
CA ALA A 231 17.72 -35.98 27.37
C ALA A 231 18.49 -35.08 28.34
N GLY A 232 19.81 -35.23 28.43
CA GLY A 232 20.68 -34.45 29.33
C GLY A 232 20.53 -34.76 30.83
N ASN A 233 19.55 -35.59 31.22
CA ASN A 233 19.24 -35.96 32.60
C ASN A 233 19.60 -37.41 32.94
N GLY A 234 20.46 -38.06 32.14
CA GLY A 234 20.82 -39.47 32.29
C GLY A 234 19.79 -40.47 31.72
N TYR A 235 18.66 -40.01 31.21
CA TYR A 235 17.64 -40.86 30.56
C TYR A 235 17.54 -40.59 29.07
N ASN A 236 17.19 -41.63 28.30
CA ASN A 236 16.89 -41.51 26.87
C ASN A 236 15.40 -41.20 26.66
N ARG A 237 15.10 -40.24 25.80
CA ARG A 237 13.74 -39.98 25.30
C ARG A 237 13.52 -40.77 24.01
N LYS A 238 12.34 -41.39 23.90
CA LYS A 238 11.88 -42.02 22.65
C LYS A 238 11.19 -40.97 21.78
N LEU A 239 11.64 -40.85 20.54
CA LEU A 239 11.03 -40.05 19.48
C LEU A 239 10.45 -40.99 18.42
N TYR A 240 9.26 -40.68 17.95
CA TYR A 240 8.53 -41.44 16.93
C TYR A 240 8.29 -40.59 15.71
N ASN A 241 8.19 -41.22 14.54
CA ASN A 241 7.69 -40.55 13.36
C ASN A 241 6.24 -40.09 13.58
N LEU A 242 5.95 -38.82 13.32
CA LEU A 242 4.62 -38.27 13.55
C LEU A 242 3.57 -38.91 12.64
N GLN A 243 3.91 -39.19 11.38
CA GLN A 243 2.99 -39.84 10.44
C GLN A 243 2.57 -41.22 10.94
N GLU A 244 3.53 -42.04 11.38
CA GLU A 244 3.24 -43.39 11.90
C GLU A 244 2.38 -43.35 13.18
N VAL A 245 2.62 -42.35 14.04
CA VAL A 245 1.78 -42.13 15.24
C VAL A 245 0.35 -41.72 14.85
N MET A 246 0.20 -40.89 13.81
CA MET A 246 -1.11 -40.51 13.29
C MET A 246 -1.85 -41.69 12.66
N ASP A 247 -1.15 -42.51 11.88
CA ASP A 247 -1.71 -43.72 11.26
C ASP A 247 -2.14 -44.74 12.32
N LEU A 248 -1.32 -44.93 13.35
CA LEU A 248 -1.67 -45.78 14.50
C LEU A 248 -2.88 -45.23 15.27
N ALA A 249 -2.94 -43.92 15.51
CA ALA A 249 -4.08 -43.30 16.18
C ALA A 249 -5.38 -43.44 15.37
N ALA A 250 -5.30 -43.31 14.04
CA ALA A 250 -6.43 -43.54 13.15
C ALA A 250 -6.88 -45.01 13.18
N ALA A 251 -5.94 -45.97 13.17
CA ALA A 251 -6.24 -47.39 13.26
C ALA A 251 -6.89 -47.76 14.60
N VAL A 252 -6.38 -47.26 15.73
CA VAL A 252 -6.93 -47.52 17.07
C VAL A 252 -8.30 -46.86 17.25
N GLY A 253 -8.49 -45.65 16.73
CA GLY A 253 -9.78 -44.94 16.77
C GLY A 253 -10.87 -45.60 15.92
N SER A 254 -10.49 -46.35 14.88
CA SER A 254 -11.43 -47.08 14.01
C SER A 254 -11.94 -48.39 14.63
N VAL A 255 -11.33 -48.87 15.72
CA VAL A 255 -11.69 -50.13 16.39
C VAL A 255 -12.66 -49.91 17.58
N GLN A 256 -12.94 -48.65 17.93
CA GLN A 256 -13.81 -48.29 19.07
C GLN A 256 -15.22 -47.79 18.68
N ASN A 257 -15.64 -47.96 17.42
CA ASN A 257 -17.03 -47.70 16.98
C ASN A 257 -17.73 -49.00 16.59
#